data_AF-A0A4U2DGQ5-F1
#
_entry.id   AF-A0A4U2DGQ5-F1
#
_cell.length_a   1.000
_cell.length_b   1.000
_cell.length_c   1.000
_cell.angle_alpha   90.00
_cell.angle_beta   90.00
_cell.angle_gamma   90.00
#
_symmetry.space_group_name_H-M   'P 1'
#
loop_
_entity.id
_entity.type
_entity.pdbx_description
1 polymer ?
#
loop_
_entity_poly.entity_id
_entity_poly.type
_entity_poly.pdbx_seq_one_letter_code
_entity_poly.pdbx_strand_id
1 'polypeptide(L)'
;MKNLVGHDISLFLFRFVLHRRGINFVMNESIAEDLYPETELKLKPIVHACSETLLRYKDQCCGETIMDGNLLVDGDFEVMLSPGLGRHFILEEKKNLFSDA
;
A
#
# COMPACT_ATOMS: atom_id res chain seq x y z
N MET A 1 9.09 13.15 6.79
CA MET A 1 8.90 12.48 5.48
C MET A 1 7.50 12.82 5.00
N LYS A 2 7.16 12.67 3.71
CA LYS A 2 5.79 12.90 3.22
C LYS A 2 5.25 11.68 2.47
N ASN A 3 3.95 11.41 2.59
CA ASN A 3 3.28 10.33 1.86
C ASN A 3 2.91 10.75 0.44
N LEU A 4 2.25 9.84 -0.30
CA LEU A 4 1.80 10.07 -1.68
C LEU A 4 0.95 11.34 -1.88
N VAL A 5 0.26 11.82 -0.85
CA VAL A 5 -0.61 13.01 -0.92
C VAL A 5 0.00 14.24 -0.24
N GLY A 6 1.22 14.13 0.28
CA GLY A 6 1.99 15.24 0.84
C GLY A 6 1.80 15.49 2.34
N HIS A 7 1.10 14.59 3.06
CA HIS A 7 0.95 14.64 4.51
C HIS A 7 2.25 14.26 5.21
N ASP A 8 2.52 14.88 6.37
CA ASP A 8 3.71 14.62 7.16
C ASP A 8 3.61 13.26 7.88
N ILE A 9 4.59 12.40 7.62
CA ILE A 9 4.69 11.03 8.13
C ILE A 9 5.62 10.99 9.35
N SER A 10 5.21 10.26 10.40
CA SER A 10 6.07 9.82 11.51
C SER A 10 6.81 8.51 11.19
N LEU A 11 6.12 7.52 10.61
CA LEU A 11 6.68 6.22 10.24
C LEU A 11 6.16 5.71 8.89
N PHE A 12 7.07 5.33 8.01
CA PHE A 12 6.75 4.54 6.82
C PHE A 12 6.51 3.09 7.24
N LEU A 13 5.39 2.49 6.81
CA LEU A 13 5.03 1.11 7.16
C LEU A 13 5.23 0.18 5.97
N PHE A 14 4.59 0.48 4.83
CA PHE A 14 4.73 -0.29 3.61
C PHE A 14 4.40 0.52 2.35
N ARG A 15 4.83 0.04 1.20
CA ARG A 15 4.41 0.54 -0.12
C ARG A 15 4.36 -0.57 -1.15
N PHE A 16 3.50 -0.37 -2.15
CA PHE A 16 3.47 -1.13 -3.37
C PHE A 16 4.11 -0.32 -4.49
N VAL A 17 5.16 -0.86 -5.09
CA VAL A 17 5.96 -0.20 -6.13
C VAL A 17 5.81 -0.96 -7.44
N LEU A 18 5.36 -0.27 -8.48
CA LEU A 18 5.29 -0.77 -9.83
C LEU A 18 6.70 -1.03 -10.38
N HIS A 19 6.86 -2.18 -11.02
CA HIS A 19 8.04 -2.56 -11.79
C HIS A 19 7.62 -2.97 -13.20
N ARG A 20 8.56 -3.03 -14.15
CA ARG A 20 8.27 -3.20 -15.61
C ARG A 20 7.24 -4.29 -15.95
N ARG A 21 7.15 -5.36 -15.15
CA ARG A 21 6.23 -6.48 -15.38
C ARG A 21 5.44 -6.90 -14.12
N GLY A 22 5.47 -6.10 -13.06
CA GLY A 22 4.93 -6.55 -11.79
C GLY A 22 4.84 -5.44 -10.76
N ILE A 23 4.65 -5.85 -9.52
CA ILE A 23 4.51 -4.97 -8.36
C ILE A 23 5.32 -5.59 -7.23
N ASN A 24 6.07 -4.76 -6.53
CA ASN A 24 6.84 -5.14 -5.36
C ASN A 24 6.14 -4.60 -4.13
N PHE A 25 5.97 -5.46 -3.13
CA PHE A 25 5.61 -5.04 -1.78
C PHE A 25 6.89 -4.76 -1.00
N VAL A 26 7.01 -3.54 -0.47
CA VAL A 26 8.15 -3.10 0.33
C VAL A 26 7.63 -2.74 1.71
N MET A 27 8.12 -3.42 2.74
CA MET A 27 7.80 -3.13 4.14
C MET A 27 8.98 -2.43 4.80
N ASN A 28 8.72 -1.65 5.84
CA ASN A 28 9.75 -1.13 6.72
C ASN A 28 10.60 -2.27 7.31
N GLU A 29 11.91 -2.13 7.21
CA GLU A 29 12.86 -3.18 7.60
C GLU A 29 12.75 -3.54 9.08
N SER A 30 12.71 -2.55 9.98
CA SER A 30 12.58 -2.80 11.42
C SER A 30 11.26 -3.49 11.77
N ILE A 31 10.17 -3.16 11.07
CA ILE A 31 8.88 -3.87 11.25
C ILE A 31 8.97 -5.30 10.74
N ALA A 32 9.63 -5.52 9.60
CA ALA A 32 9.80 -6.84 9.01
C ALA A 32 10.67 -7.74 9.89
N GLU A 33 11.71 -7.20 10.52
CA GLU A 33 12.58 -7.89 11.48
C GLU A 33 11.82 -8.30 12.76
N ASP A 34 10.93 -7.43 13.23
CA ASP A 34 10.12 -7.68 14.43
C ASP A 34 8.88 -8.56 14.17
N LEU A 35 8.62 -8.94 12.91
CA LEU A 35 7.43 -9.69 12.53
C LEU A 35 7.55 -11.17 12.93
N TYR A 36 6.59 -11.68 13.70
CA TYR A 36 6.53 -13.12 13.99
C TYR A 36 6.34 -13.94 12.69
N PRO A 37 7.00 -15.10 12.53
CA PRO A 37 6.89 -15.92 11.33
C PRO A 37 5.45 -16.28 10.95
N GLU A 38 4.60 -16.53 11.95
CA GLU A 38 3.18 -16.83 11.74
C GLU A 38 2.41 -15.64 11.16
N THR A 39 2.76 -14.42 11.56
CA THR A 39 2.18 -13.19 11.03
C THR A 39 2.64 -12.94 9.59
N GLU A 40 3.92 -13.18 9.30
CA GLU A 40 4.45 -13.11 7.93
C GLU A 40 3.72 -14.07 6.98
N LEU A 41 3.46 -15.30 7.43
CA LEU A 41 2.71 -16.30 6.67
C LEU A 41 1.27 -15.87 6.40
N LYS A 42 0.61 -15.20 7.35
CA LYS A 42 -0.75 -14.66 7.18
C LYS A 42 -0.77 -13.42 6.29
N LEU A 43 0.30 -12.63 6.29
CA LEU A 43 0.42 -11.42 5.51
C LEU A 43 0.60 -11.69 4.01
N LYS A 44 1.36 -12.73 3.65
CA LYS A 44 1.64 -13.11 2.25
C LYS A 44 0.40 -13.20 1.35
N PRO A 45 -0.68 -13.94 1.70
CA PRO A 45 -1.86 -14.01 0.85
C PRO A 45 -2.59 -12.67 0.71
N ILE A 46 -2.58 -11.83 1.75
CA ILE A 46 -3.18 -10.49 1.73
C ILE A 46 -2.41 -9.60 0.75
N VAL A 47 -1.07 -9.56 0.90
CA VAL A 47 -0.19 -8.81 0.00
C VAL A 47 -0.34 -9.28 -1.44
N HIS A 48 -0.50 -10.60 -1.66
CA HIS A 48 -0.74 -11.15 -2.99
C HIS A 48 -2.06 -10.66 -3.59
N ALA A 49 -3.18 -10.77 -2.87
CA ALA A 49 -4.48 -10.31 -3.35
C ALA A 49 -4.51 -8.79 -3.62
N CYS A 50 -3.88 -8.00 -2.74
CA CYS A 50 -3.69 -6.56 -2.96
C CYS A 50 -2.85 -6.30 -4.22
N SER A 51 -1.76 -7.06 -4.41
CA SER A 51 -0.90 -6.93 -5.59
C SER A 51 -1.65 -7.18 -6.90
N GLU A 52 -2.45 -8.25 -6.95
CA GLU A 52 -3.26 -8.58 -8.13
C GLU A 52 -4.27 -7.47 -8.43
N THR A 53 -4.88 -6.91 -7.39
CA THR A 53 -5.85 -5.84 -7.53
C THR A 53 -5.20 -4.56 -8.03
N LEU A 54 -4.09 -4.13 -7.41
CA LEU A 54 -3.35 -2.93 -7.81
C LEU A 54 -2.78 -3.04 -9.23
N LEU A 55 -2.31 -4.22 -9.64
CA LEU A 55 -1.77 -4.45 -10.98
C LEU A 55 -2.79 -4.22 -12.10
N ARG A 56 -4.09 -4.43 -11.84
CA ARG A 56 -5.16 -4.11 -12.81
C ARG A 56 -5.23 -2.62 -13.14
N TYR A 57 -4.72 -1.78 -12.24
CA TYR A 57 -4.76 -0.32 -12.35
C TYR A 57 -3.40 0.34 -12.59
N LYS A 58 -2.37 -0.45 -12.92
CA LYS A 58 -0.99 0.05 -13.09
C LYS A 58 -0.87 1.15 -14.15
N ASP A 59 -1.65 1.07 -15.22
CA ASP A 59 -1.54 1.98 -16.37
C ASP A 59 -2.22 3.34 -16.08
N GLN A 60 -3.00 3.43 -15.01
CA GLN A 60 -3.62 4.67 -14.51
C GLN A 60 -2.81 5.31 -13.38
N CYS A 61 -1.70 4.69 -12.95
CA CYS A 61 -0.85 5.20 -11.88
C CYS A 61 0.12 6.27 -12.41
N CYS A 62 0.25 7.38 -11.68
CA CYS A 62 1.20 8.43 -11.98
C CYS A 62 2.43 8.29 -11.08
N GLY A 63 3.39 7.46 -11.49
CA GLY A 63 4.65 7.24 -10.78
C GLY A 63 4.90 5.78 -10.42
N GLU A 64 5.97 5.55 -9.66
CA GLU A 64 6.41 4.20 -9.30
C GLU A 64 5.62 3.63 -8.13
N THR A 65 5.20 4.45 -7.16
CA THR A 65 4.47 3.97 -5.98
C THR A 65 2.97 4.08 -6.23
N ILE A 66 2.27 2.95 -6.26
CA ILE A 66 0.82 2.89 -6.57
C ILE A 66 -0.04 2.97 -5.31
N MET A 67 0.51 2.52 -4.17
CA MET A 67 -0.11 2.59 -2.85
C MET A 67 0.97 2.69 -1.78
N ASP A 68 0.74 3.47 -0.73
CA ASP A 68 1.54 3.48 0.48
C ASP A 68 0.68 3.42 1.74
N GLY A 69 1.26 2.92 2.82
CA GLY A 69 0.68 2.87 4.15
C GLY A 69 1.67 3.49 5.14
N ASN A 70 1.21 4.49 5.89
CA ASN A 70 2.06 5.29 6.77
C ASN A 70 1.35 5.59 8.09
N LEU A 71 2.14 5.86 9.12
CA LEU A 71 1.69 6.50 10.35
C LEU A 71 1.98 7.99 10.24
N LEU A 72 0.97 8.83 10.43
CA LEU A 72 1.08 10.28 10.40
C LEU A 72 1.67 10.83 11.70
N VAL A 73 2.04 12.10 11.71
CA VAL A 73 2.61 12.78 12.89
C VAL A 73 1.62 12.97 14.04
N ASP A 74 0.33 12.97 13.74
CA ASP A 74 -0.77 13.00 14.72
C ASP A 74 -1.12 11.61 15.27
N GLY A 75 -0.49 10.55 14.74
CA GLY A 75 -0.71 9.18 15.15
C GLY A 75 -1.74 8.42 14.30
N ASP A 76 -2.33 9.05 13.29
CA ASP A 76 -3.29 8.38 12.42
C ASP A 76 -2.61 7.43 11.44
N PHE A 77 -3.19 6.25 11.24
CA PHE A 77 -2.79 5.33 10.19
C PHE A 77 -3.49 5.71 8.88
N GLU A 78 -2.71 5.90 7.82
CA GLU A 78 -3.21 6.36 6.53
C GLU A 78 -2.71 5.46 5.40
N VAL A 79 -3.64 4.94 4.60
CA VAL A 79 -3.37 4.21 3.35
C VAL A 79 -3.79 5.07 2.17
N MET A 80 -2.86 5.40 1.29
CA MET A 80 -3.11 6.24 0.12
C MET A 80 -2.80 5.51 -1.17
N LEU A 81 -3.64 5.75 -2.18
CA LEU A 81 -3.34 5.39 -3.56
C LEU A 81 -2.58 6.55 -4.23
N SER A 82 -1.89 6.24 -5.33
CA SER A 82 -1.36 7.27 -6.23
C SER A 82 -2.45 8.32 -6.52
N PRO A 83 -2.10 9.62 -6.56
CA PRO A 83 -3.06 10.68 -6.82
C PRO A 83 -3.94 10.41 -8.03
N GLY A 84 -5.26 10.58 -7.88
CA GLY A 84 -6.26 10.35 -8.93
C GLY A 84 -6.63 8.89 -9.18
N LEU A 85 -5.80 7.93 -8.77
CA LEU A 85 -5.98 6.51 -9.07
C LEU A 85 -7.29 5.94 -8.49
N GLY A 86 -7.65 6.39 -7.28
CA GLY A 86 -8.88 5.99 -6.61
C GLY A 86 -10.15 6.25 -7.43
N ARG A 87 -10.14 7.11 -8.45
CA ARG A 87 -11.33 7.33 -9.30
C ARG A 87 -11.59 6.19 -10.28
N HIS A 88 -10.61 5.35 -10.54
CA HIS A 88 -10.70 4.24 -11.51
C HIS A 88 -11.19 2.93 -10.88
N PHE A 89 -10.99 2.77 -9.57
CA PHE A 89 -11.44 1.59 -8.85
C PHE A 89 -12.97 1.46 -8.83
N ILE A 90 -13.47 0.28 -9.19
CA ILE A 90 -14.88 -0.06 -8.95
C ILE A 90 -15.16 -0.14 -7.45
N LEU A 91 -16.41 0.14 -7.05
CA LEU A 91 -16.79 0.29 -5.65
C LEU A 91 -16.47 -0.95 -4.80
N GLU A 92 -16.65 -2.14 -5.36
CA GLU A 92 -16.40 -3.42 -4.67
C GLU A 92 -14.91 -3.64 -4.38
N GLU A 93 -14.03 -3.33 -5.34
CA GLU A 93 -12.58 -3.45 -5.12
C GLU A 93 -12.05 -2.39 -4.15
N LYS A 94 -12.65 -1.20 -4.12
CA LYS A 94 -12.35 -0.22 -3.06
C LYS A 94 -12.71 -0.76 -1.69
N LYS A 95 -13.88 -1.39 -1.55
CA LYS A 95 -14.25 -2.03 -0.30
C LYS A 95 -13.22 -3.10 0.06
N ASN A 96 -12.86 -3.99 -0.86
CA ASN A 96 -11.87 -5.03 -0.54
C ASN A 96 -10.47 -4.47 -0.19
N LEU A 97 -10.12 -3.28 -0.66
CA LEU A 97 -8.85 -2.61 -0.31
C LEU A 97 -8.90 -1.78 0.99
N PHE A 98 -10.07 -1.26 1.37
CA PHE A 98 -10.20 -0.27 2.45
C PHE A 98 -11.26 -0.60 3.51
N SER A 99 -12.15 -1.57 3.28
CA SER A 99 -13.17 -2.01 4.23
C SER A 99 -12.67 -3.21 5.02
N ASP A 100 -11.81 -2.91 5.98
CA ASP A 100 -11.49 -3.59 7.24
C ASP A 100 -10.20 -2.96 7.82
N ALA A 101 -10.08 -1.63 7.67
CA ALA A 101 -9.03 -0.81 8.27
C ALA A 101 -9.60 -0.02 9.45
#